data_AF-A0A3D3GQH5-F1
#
_entry.id   AF-A0A3D3GQH5-F1
#
_cell.length_a   1.000
_cell.length_b   1.000
_cell.length_c   1.000
_cell.angle_alpha   90.00
_cell.angle_beta   90.00
_cell.angle_gamma   90.00
#
_symmetry.space_group_name_H-M   'P 1'
#
loop_
_entity.id
_entity.type
_entity.pdbx_description
1 polymer ?
#
loop_
_entity_poly.entity_id
_entity_poly.type
_entity_poly.pdbx_seq_one_letter_code
_entity_poly.pdbx_strand_id
1 'polypeptide(L)'
;PEDLLIRHPFPGPGLVVRIEGEITAENLKTARAVDGIYIEELRRAMLYDSVWQAGAVVTSSLHSVSKGDDAGMGHVVVLWAVWSVNGFTARFAQLPYDFLDRVSRRITNEVREVGAVTYRISDKPPATIEWG
;
A
#
# COMPACT_ATOMS: atom_id res chain seq x y z
N PRO A 1 -11.17 21.51 -9.90
CA PRO A 1 -9.68 21.48 -9.84
C PRO A 1 -9.17 20.24 -10.59
N GLU A 2 -8.18 20.38 -11.46
CA GLU A 2 -7.65 19.28 -12.31
C GLU A 2 -7.30 18.01 -11.51
N ASP A 3 -6.87 18.18 -10.25
CA ASP A 3 -6.60 17.11 -9.27
C ASP A 3 -7.77 16.20 -8.91
N LEU A 4 -9.01 16.51 -9.32
CA LEU A 4 -10.18 15.66 -9.08
C LEU A 4 -10.51 14.76 -10.29
N LEU A 5 -10.02 15.12 -11.48
CA LEU A 5 -10.22 14.36 -12.72
C LEU A 5 -9.17 13.24 -12.89
N ILE A 6 -8.00 13.38 -12.27
CA ILE A 6 -6.86 12.45 -12.34
C ILE A 6 -6.56 11.85 -10.95
N ARG A 7 -7.60 11.40 -10.23
CA ARG A 7 -7.38 10.57 -9.03
C ARG A 7 -7.51 9.11 -9.38
N HIS A 8 -6.64 8.31 -8.80
CA HIS A 8 -6.87 6.87 -8.73
C HIS A 8 -8.29 6.61 -8.20
N PRO A 9 -9.01 5.63 -8.76
CA PRO A 9 -10.26 5.17 -8.19
C PRO A 9 -10.05 4.84 -6.72
N PHE A 10 -10.93 5.35 -5.86
CA PHE A 10 -10.91 5.03 -4.44
C PHE A 10 -12.18 4.22 -4.11
N PRO A 11 -12.05 3.10 -3.37
CA PRO A 11 -13.19 2.24 -3.08
C PRO A 11 -14.22 2.97 -2.21
N GLY A 12 -15.51 2.68 -2.44
CA GLY A 12 -16.63 3.29 -1.71
C GLY A 12 -16.55 3.18 -0.17
N PRO A 13 -16.20 2.01 0.40
CA PRO A 13 -15.96 1.87 1.85
C PRO A 13 -14.66 2.52 2.35
N GLY A 14 -13.88 3.10 1.45
CA GLY A 14 -12.66 3.84 1.75
C GLY A 14 -11.53 2.97 2.29
N LEU A 15 -10.81 3.46 3.31
CA LEU A 15 -9.67 2.74 3.89
C LEU A 15 -10.04 1.45 4.63
N VAL A 16 -11.33 1.19 4.85
CA VAL A 16 -11.79 -0.04 5.52
C VAL A 16 -11.40 -1.28 4.72
N VAL A 17 -11.49 -1.25 3.39
CA VAL A 17 -11.10 -2.40 2.53
C VAL A 17 -9.57 -2.59 2.42
N ARG A 18 -8.81 -1.77 3.15
CA ARG A 18 -7.34 -1.80 3.18
C ARG A 18 -6.82 -2.26 4.55
N ILE A 19 -7.69 -2.80 5.38
CA ILE A 19 -7.36 -3.38 6.67
C ILE A 19 -7.91 -4.80 6.66
N GLU A 20 -7.02 -5.77 6.78
CA GLU A 20 -7.43 -7.17 6.89
C GLU A 20 -7.78 -7.49 8.35
N GLY A 21 -8.98 -8.02 8.58
CA GLY A 21 -9.46 -8.38 9.91
C GLY A 21 -10.20 -7.24 10.61
N GLU A 22 -9.91 -7.03 11.90
CA GLU A 22 -10.67 -6.11 12.73
C GLU A 22 -10.35 -4.63 12.42
N ILE A 23 -11.40 -3.84 12.24
CA ILE A 23 -11.30 -2.41 11.99
C ILE A 23 -11.24 -1.67 13.33
N THR A 24 -10.02 -1.38 13.78
CA THR A 24 -9.74 -0.59 14.98
C THR A 24 -9.29 0.82 14.61
N ALA A 25 -9.39 1.77 15.56
CA ALA A 25 -8.87 3.12 15.37
C ALA A 25 -7.35 3.13 15.10
N GLU A 26 -6.62 2.21 15.71
CA GLU A 26 -5.18 2.03 15.51
C GLU A 26 -4.87 1.52 14.11
N ASN A 27 -5.54 0.45 13.66
CA ASN A 27 -5.36 -0.07 12.30
C ASN A 27 -5.72 0.98 11.24
N LEU A 28 -6.76 1.78 11.48
CA LEU A 28 -7.14 2.88 10.60
C LEU A 28 -6.07 3.97 10.55
N LYS A 29 -5.45 4.30 11.68
CA LYS A 29 -4.33 5.26 11.74
C LYS A 29 -3.12 4.72 10.99
N THR A 30 -2.77 3.45 11.19
CA THR A 30 -1.68 2.77 10.48
C THR A 30 -1.94 2.75 8.97
N ALA A 31 -3.12 2.33 8.52
CA ALA A 31 -3.49 2.30 7.11
C ALA A 31 -3.42 3.70 6.47
N ARG A 32 -3.88 4.75 7.16
CA ARG A 32 -3.75 6.14 6.70
C ARG A 32 -2.31 6.57 6.53
N ALA A 33 -1.45 6.28 7.50
CA ALA A 33 -0.04 6.68 7.48
C ALA A 33 0.71 5.98 6.35
N VAL A 34 0.54 4.66 6.23
CA VAL A 34 1.15 3.84 5.19
C VAL A 34 0.71 4.28 3.79
N ASP A 35 -0.60 4.43 3.57
CA ASP A 35 -1.12 4.86 2.27
C ASP A 35 -0.67 6.28 1.92
N GLY A 36 -0.64 7.19 2.91
CA GLY A 36 -0.14 8.54 2.75
C GLY A 36 1.31 8.57 2.27
N ILE A 37 2.21 7.82 2.92
CA ILE A 37 3.62 7.70 2.51
C ILE A 37 3.73 7.14 1.10
N TYR A 38 3.00 6.06 0.80
CA TYR A 38 3.10 5.39 -0.49
C TYR A 38 2.64 6.30 -1.65
N ILE A 39 1.50 6.97 -1.48
CA ILE A 39 0.94 7.87 -2.48
C ILE A 39 1.78 9.15 -2.62
N GLU A 40 2.34 9.66 -1.53
CA GLU A 40 3.29 10.77 -1.57
C GLU A 40 4.53 10.42 -2.41
N GLU A 41 5.14 9.26 -2.16
CA GLU A 41 6.33 8.82 -2.89
C GLU A 41 6.02 8.55 -4.37
N LEU A 42 4.86 7.95 -4.70
CA LEU A 42 4.43 7.78 -6.09
C LEU A 42 4.38 9.11 -6.84
N ARG A 43 3.87 10.18 -6.20
CA ARG A 43 3.83 11.51 -6.80
C ARG A 43 5.23 12.11 -6.94
N ARG A 44 6.06 12.01 -5.89
CA ARG A 44 7.44 12.51 -5.91
C ARG A 44 8.29 11.86 -7.00
N ALA A 45 8.07 10.57 -7.25
CA ALA A 45 8.75 9.79 -8.29
C ALA A 45 8.13 9.96 -9.69
N MET A 46 7.07 10.76 -9.84
CA MET A 46 6.30 10.90 -11.08
C MET A 46 5.74 9.56 -11.60
N LEU A 47 5.44 8.63 -10.67
CA LEU A 47 4.87 7.30 -10.95
C LEU A 47 3.36 7.24 -10.70
N TYR A 48 2.79 8.25 -10.04
CA TYR A 48 1.36 8.28 -9.70
C TYR A 48 0.46 8.16 -10.93
N ASP A 49 0.75 8.95 -11.97
CA ASP A 49 -0.01 8.93 -13.24
C ASP A 49 0.44 7.78 -14.16
N SER A 50 1.55 7.13 -13.82
CA SER A 50 2.04 5.92 -14.50
C SER A 50 1.49 4.65 -13.86
N VAL A 51 0.37 4.67 -13.16
CA VAL A 51 -0.35 3.46 -12.76
C VAL A 51 -1.83 3.77 -12.77
N TRP A 52 -2.66 2.75 -13.03
CA TRP A 52 -4.12 2.92 -13.00
C TRP A 52 -4.62 3.17 -11.57
N GLN A 53 -4.09 2.38 -10.64
CA GLN A 53 -4.47 2.46 -9.23
C GLN A 53 -3.34 1.89 -8.37
N ALA A 54 -3.15 2.48 -7.21
CA ALA A 54 -2.24 2.00 -6.18
C ALA A 54 -2.87 2.10 -4.79
N GLY A 55 -2.41 1.25 -3.88
CA GLY A 55 -2.82 1.27 -2.48
C GLY A 55 -1.92 0.42 -1.61
N ALA A 56 -2.13 0.56 -0.30
CA ALA A 56 -1.47 -0.25 0.72
C ALA A 56 -2.51 -0.93 1.61
N VAL A 57 -2.18 -2.10 2.13
CA VAL A 57 -3.03 -2.91 3.01
C VAL A 57 -2.27 -3.21 4.29
N VAL A 58 -2.91 -3.00 5.43
CA VAL A 58 -2.43 -3.50 6.74
C VAL A 58 -3.00 -4.90 6.93
N THR A 59 -2.14 -5.92 6.97
CA THR A 59 -2.57 -7.31 7.11
C THR A 59 -2.68 -7.73 8.57
N SER A 60 -3.39 -8.84 8.80
CA SER A 60 -3.46 -9.52 10.09
C SER A 60 -2.15 -10.24 10.47
N SER A 61 -1.26 -10.44 9.49
CA SER A 61 0.04 -11.09 9.69
C SER A 61 1.02 -10.16 10.38
N LEU A 62 1.84 -10.75 11.26
CA LEU A 62 2.88 -10.05 12.01
C LEU A 62 4.27 -10.53 11.60
N HIS A 63 5.25 -9.64 11.67
CA HIS A 63 6.66 -9.95 11.47
C HIS A 63 7.48 -9.47 12.67
N SER A 64 8.57 -10.17 12.96
CA SER A 64 9.51 -9.76 13.98
C SER A 64 10.19 -8.45 13.60
N VAL A 65 10.36 -7.58 14.58
CA VAL A 65 10.99 -6.27 14.44
C VAL A 65 12.16 -6.19 15.38
N SER A 66 13.30 -5.69 14.88
CA SER A 66 14.44 -5.27 15.69
C SER A 66 14.64 -3.77 15.45
N LYS A 67 14.33 -2.95 16.46
CA LYS A 67 14.55 -1.49 16.41
C LYS A 67 15.49 -1.13 17.56
N GLY A 68 16.79 -1.11 17.27
CA GLY A 68 17.82 -0.97 18.31
C GLY A 68 17.84 -2.21 19.21
N ASP A 69 17.78 -1.98 20.53
CA ASP A 69 17.81 -3.04 21.54
C ASP A 69 16.43 -3.66 21.81
N ASP A 70 15.34 -3.05 21.28
CA ASP A 70 13.99 -3.53 21.47
C ASP A 70 13.57 -4.50 20.35
N ALA A 71 13.11 -5.69 20.76
CA ALA A 71 12.47 -6.67 19.90
C ALA A 71 10.95 -6.62 20.06
N GLY A 72 10.22 -6.79 18.95
CA GLY A 72 8.75 -6.76 18.97
C GLY A 72 8.14 -7.40 17.74
N MET A 73 6.82 -7.22 17.60
CA MET A 73 6.04 -7.65 16.45
C MET A 73 5.39 -6.43 15.82
N GLY A 74 5.36 -6.38 14.49
CA GLY A 74 4.65 -5.34 13.73
C GLY A 74 3.90 -5.95 12.56
N HIS A 75 2.89 -5.23 12.06
CA HIS A 75 2.09 -5.66 10.93
C HIS A 75 2.95 -5.85 9.68
N VAL A 76 2.61 -6.88 8.90
CA VAL A 76 3.04 -6.97 7.51
C VAL A 76 2.11 -6.08 6.70
N VAL A 77 2.68 -5.15 5.95
CA VAL A 77 1.97 -4.31 4.99
C VAL A 77 2.17 -4.87 3.59
N VAL A 78 1.10 -4.84 2.79
CA VAL A 78 1.17 -5.16 1.36
C VAL A 78 0.93 -3.90 0.55
N LEU A 79 1.95 -3.48 -0.19
CA LEU A 79 1.83 -2.47 -1.24
C LEU A 79 1.34 -3.14 -2.53
N TRP A 80 0.53 -2.43 -3.30
CA TRP A 80 0.13 -2.88 -4.62
C TRP A 80 -0.07 -1.69 -5.56
N ALA A 81 0.20 -1.91 -6.84
CA ALA A 81 -0.20 -1.03 -7.91
C ALA A 81 -0.48 -1.86 -9.16
N VAL A 82 -1.38 -1.36 -10.01
CA VAL A 82 -1.78 -2.05 -11.24
C VAL A 82 -1.80 -1.13 -12.44
N TRP A 83 -1.56 -1.73 -13.58
CA TRP A 83 -1.92 -1.20 -14.89
C TRP A 83 -3.21 -1.85 -15.36
N SER A 84 -4.15 -1.04 -15.85
CA SER A 84 -5.37 -1.52 -16.47
C SER A 84 -5.82 -0.54 -17.54
N VAL A 85 -6.53 -1.05 -18.55
CA VAL A 85 -7.18 -0.22 -19.58
C VAL A 85 -8.65 0.04 -19.21
N ASN A 86 -9.31 -0.91 -18.55
CA ASN A 86 -10.76 -0.91 -18.37
C ASN A 86 -11.24 -1.50 -17.03
N GLY A 87 -10.33 -1.88 -16.13
CA GLY A 87 -10.64 -2.47 -14.83
C GLY A 87 -11.04 -3.95 -14.84
N PHE A 88 -11.29 -4.57 -16.00
CA PHE A 88 -11.66 -5.99 -16.10
C PHE A 88 -10.45 -6.91 -15.98
N THR A 89 -9.34 -6.53 -16.62
CA THR A 89 -8.03 -7.17 -16.45
C THR A 89 -7.02 -6.15 -15.93
N ALA A 90 -6.07 -6.60 -15.13
CA ALA A 90 -5.02 -5.73 -14.60
C ALA A 90 -3.71 -6.49 -14.48
N ARG A 91 -2.61 -5.83 -14.79
CA ARG A 91 -1.26 -6.35 -14.52
C ARG A 91 -0.68 -5.64 -13.31
N PHE A 92 0.07 -6.33 -12.46
CA PHE A 92 0.81 -5.65 -11.41
C PHE A 92 1.80 -4.65 -12.05
N ALA A 93 1.95 -3.48 -11.44
CA ALA A 93 2.90 -2.48 -11.92
C ALA A 93 4.32 -2.91 -11.52
N GLN A 94 5.23 -2.96 -12.49
CA GLN A 94 6.65 -3.21 -12.22
C GLN A 94 7.32 -1.91 -11.77
N LEU A 95 7.03 -1.50 -10.53
CA LEU A 95 7.62 -0.30 -9.95
C LEU A 95 9.13 -0.49 -9.76
N PRO A 96 9.96 0.55 -9.97
CA PRO A 96 11.41 0.45 -9.79
C PRO A 96 11.78 -0.03 -8.39
N TYR A 97 12.79 -0.91 -8.29
CA TYR A 97 13.20 -1.49 -7.00
C TYR A 97 13.75 -0.44 -6.03
N ASP A 98 14.43 0.59 -6.54
CA ASP A 98 14.92 1.73 -5.75
C ASP A 98 13.78 2.57 -5.18
N PHE A 99 12.69 2.72 -5.93
CA PHE A 99 11.45 3.31 -5.43
C PHE A 99 10.83 2.45 -4.31
N LEU A 100 10.68 1.13 -4.53
CA LEU A 100 10.11 0.21 -3.54
C LEU A 100 10.95 0.18 -2.25
N ASP A 101 12.28 0.18 -2.38
CA ASP A 101 13.21 0.26 -1.25
C ASP A 101 13.03 1.55 -0.45
N ARG A 102 12.93 2.71 -1.11
CA ARG A 102 12.68 4.00 -0.46
C ARG A 102 11.36 4.00 0.31
N VAL A 103 10.28 3.55 -0.33
CA VAL A 103 8.95 3.48 0.31
C VAL A 103 8.98 2.54 1.52
N SER A 104 9.60 1.35 1.36
CA SER A 104 9.74 0.37 2.44
C SER A 104 10.47 0.95 3.65
N ARG A 105 11.59 1.65 3.42
CA ARG A 105 12.36 2.32 4.48
C ARG A 105 11.57 3.43 5.16
N ARG A 106 10.86 4.27 4.40
CA ARG A 106 10.00 5.31 4.98
C ARG A 106 8.93 4.71 5.86
N ILE A 107 8.17 3.73 5.36
CA ILE A 107 7.10 3.07 6.12
C ILE A 107 7.63 2.45 7.42
N THR A 108 8.70 1.66 7.34
CA THR A 108 9.23 0.93 8.52
C THR A 108 9.86 1.86 9.56
N ASN A 109 10.38 3.02 9.15
CA ASN A 109 10.96 4.02 10.06
C ASN A 109 9.92 4.99 10.64
N GLU A 110 8.93 5.41 9.84
CA GLU A 110 7.95 6.44 10.21
C GLU A 110 6.69 5.85 10.89
N VAL A 111 6.35 4.58 10.60
CA VAL A 111 5.16 3.90 11.15
C VAL A 111 5.61 2.80 12.11
N ARG A 112 5.44 3.02 13.42
CA ARG A 112 5.98 2.13 14.46
C ARG A 112 5.35 0.74 14.40
N GLU A 113 4.07 0.68 14.06
CA GLU A 113 3.20 -0.48 14.04
C GLU A 113 3.53 -1.43 12.87
N VAL A 114 4.34 -1.01 11.89
CA VAL A 114 4.71 -1.82 10.72
C VAL A 114 6.04 -2.53 10.96
N GLY A 115 6.04 -3.85 10.76
CA GLY A 115 7.22 -4.69 10.91
C GLY A 115 7.85 -5.14 9.60
N ALA A 116 7.06 -5.28 8.53
CA ALA A 116 7.57 -5.62 7.21
C ALA A 116 6.69 -5.02 6.11
N VAL A 117 7.30 -4.79 4.95
CA VAL A 117 6.61 -4.30 3.75
C VAL A 117 6.83 -5.30 2.62
N THR A 118 5.75 -5.67 1.95
CA THR A 118 5.74 -6.58 0.80
C THR A 118 5.09 -5.89 -0.41
N TYR A 119 5.31 -6.42 -1.61
CA TYR A 119 4.69 -5.90 -2.84
C TYR A 119 3.95 -7.01 -3.57
N ARG A 120 2.68 -6.77 -3.92
CA ARG A 120 1.85 -7.75 -4.63
C ARG A 120 2.22 -7.81 -6.11
N ILE A 121 2.60 -9.01 -6.57
CA ILE A 121 2.98 -9.28 -7.97
C ILE A 121 1.96 -10.16 -8.73
N SER A 122 0.74 -10.29 -8.21
CA SER A 122 -0.34 -11.07 -8.84
C SER A 122 -1.17 -10.20 -9.78
N ASP A 123 -1.43 -10.73 -10.98
CA ASP A 123 -2.31 -10.12 -11.99
C ASP A 123 -3.79 -10.42 -11.68
N LYS A 124 -4.69 -9.60 -12.26
CA LYS A 124 -6.13 -9.85 -12.34
C LYS A 124 -6.46 -10.31 -13.76
N PRO A 125 -6.97 -11.55 -13.97
CA PRO A 125 -7.10 -12.67 -13.01
C PRO A 125 -5.75 -13.35 -12.68
N PRO A 126 -5.64 -14.18 -11.61
CA PRO A 126 -6.73 -14.67 -10.74
C PRO A 126 -7.07 -13.76 -9.55
N ALA A 127 -6.27 -12.74 -9.26
CA ALA A 127 -6.50 -11.84 -8.14
C ALA A 127 -7.55 -10.77 -8.46
N THR A 128 -7.95 -10.02 -7.43
CA THR A 128 -8.71 -8.76 -7.54
C THR A 128 -7.78 -7.54 -7.44
N ILE A 129 -8.27 -6.35 -7.82
CA ILE A 129 -7.49 -5.11 -7.67
C ILE A 129 -7.37 -4.74 -6.19
N GLU A 130 -8.51 -4.65 -5.51
CA GLU A 130 -8.58 -4.45 -4.06
C GLU A 130 -8.27 -5.76 -3.31
N TRP A 131 -7.86 -5.62 -2.05
CA TRP A 131 -7.52 -6.75 -1.18
C TRP A 131 -8.76 -7.51 -0.67
N GLY A 132 -9.79 -6.76 -0.26
CA GLY A 132 -11.04 -7.31 0.29
C GLY A 132 -11.11 -7.17 1.80
#